data_AF-A0A8B6G0M3-F1
#
_entry.id   AF-A0A8B6G0M3-F1
#
_cell.length_a   1.000
_cell.length_b   1.000
_cell.length_c   1.000
_cell.angle_alpha   90.00
_cell.angle_beta   90.00
_cell.angle_gamma   90.00
#
_symmetry.space_group_name_H-M   'P 1'
#
loop_
_entity.id
_entity.type
_entity.pdbx_description
1 polymer ?
#
loop_
_entity_poly.entity_id
_entity_poly.type
_entity_poly.pdbx_seq_one_letter_code
_entity_poly.pdbx_strand_id
1 'polypeptide(L)'
;MPYVEVQSTLKNMLNKMFDNNGEDWNLFLEEALFHYITSKHYYTIYSPFFIMFMRQPVLPNESASKNTHSNHDEQDIEGAVNQMIKIKDKISKDVLKNVKKGSTKAKRKLSRKTQSGG
;
A
#
# COMPACT_ATOMS: atom_id res chain seq x y z
N MET A 1 -12.09 -0.54 12.50
CA MET A 1 -10.92 0.24 12.94
C MET A 1 -9.75 -0.14 12.04
N PRO A 2 -9.38 0.68 11.05
CA PRO A 2 -8.28 0.38 10.13
C PRO A 2 -6.89 0.43 10.80
N TYR A 3 -6.73 1.23 11.86
CA TYR A 3 -5.45 1.37 12.59
C TYR A 3 -4.93 0.07 13.22
N VAL A 4 -5.82 -0.80 13.69
CA VAL A 4 -5.45 -2.05 14.37
C VAL A 4 -4.85 -3.06 13.38
N GLU A 5 -5.29 -3.04 12.11
CA GLU A 5 -4.79 -3.95 11.07
C GLU A 5 -3.41 -3.54 10.54
N VAL A 6 -3.12 -2.24 10.48
CA VAL A 6 -1.80 -1.71 10.12
C VAL A 6 -0.75 -2.14 11.14
N GLN A 7 -1.07 -1.98 12.43
CA GLN A 7 -0.17 -2.33 13.53
C GLN A 7 0.11 -3.83 13.60
N SER A 8 -0.90 -4.68 13.36
CA SER A 8 -0.71 -6.14 13.40
C SER A 8 0.12 -6.67 12.23
N THR A 9 -0.07 -6.11 11.02
CA THR A 9 0.69 -6.52 9.83
C THR A 9 2.16 -6.14 9.96
N LEU A 10 2.45 -4.91 10.39
CA LEU A 10 3.83 -4.46 10.61
C LEU A 10 4.50 -5.28 11.72
N LYS A 11 3.80 -5.52 12.83
CA LYS A 11 4.30 -6.38 13.91
C LYS A 11 4.63 -7.81 13.43
N ASN A 12 3.78 -8.39 12.58
CA ASN A 12 4.02 -9.72 12.02
C ASN A 12 5.19 -9.75 11.03
N MET A 13 5.39 -8.68 10.25
CA MET A 13 6.55 -8.55 9.37
C MET A 13 7.84 -8.46 10.19
N LEU A 14 7.85 -7.56 11.17
CA LEU A 14 8.95 -7.39 12.12
C LEU A 14 9.31 -8.73 12.79
N ASN A 15 8.33 -9.44 13.39
CA ASN A 15 8.54 -10.76 14.00
C ASN A 15 9.08 -11.84 13.05
N LYS A 16 8.95 -11.69 11.73
CA LYS A 16 9.52 -12.63 10.75
C LYS A 16 10.94 -12.29 10.33
N MET A 17 11.35 -11.02 10.48
CA MET A 17 12.68 -10.56 10.11
C MET A 17 13.69 -10.69 11.24
N PHE A 18 13.22 -10.74 12.49
CA PHE A 18 14.09 -11.02 13.64
C PHE A 18 14.03 -12.50 14.01
N ASP A 19 15.19 -13.11 14.18
CA ASP A 19 15.27 -14.35 14.95
C ASP A 19 14.99 -14.06 16.44
N ASN A 20 14.62 -15.10 17.19
CA ASN A 20 14.02 -15.09 18.54
C ASN A 20 14.70 -14.22 19.63
N ASN A 21 15.82 -13.55 19.36
CA ASN A 21 16.59 -12.77 20.33
C ASN A 21 16.15 -11.30 20.48
N GLY A 22 15.34 -10.74 19.57
CA GLY A 22 14.61 -9.48 19.79
C GLY A 22 15.44 -8.19 20.04
N GLU A 23 16.78 -8.27 20.12
CA GLU A 23 17.66 -7.14 20.45
C GLU A 23 17.85 -6.16 19.28
N ASP A 24 17.72 -6.63 18.03
CA ASP A 24 18.05 -5.85 16.83
C ASP A 24 16.82 -5.35 16.05
N TRP A 25 15.66 -5.24 16.70
CA TRP A 25 14.41 -4.99 15.98
C TRP A 25 14.40 -3.65 15.22
N ASN A 26 15.13 -2.68 15.74
CA ASN A 26 15.31 -1.35 15.18
C ASN A 26 16.05 -1.37 13.83
N LEU A 27 16.97 -2.33 13.62
CA LEU A 27 17.76 -2.41 12.39
C LEU A 27 16.90 -2.79 11.18
N PHE A 28 15.83 -3.56 11.37
CA PHE A 28 14.94 -3.96 10.27
C PHE A 28 13.67 -3.10 10.20
N LEU A 29 13.54 -2.06 11.02
CA LEU A 29 12.34 -1.20 11.00
C LEU A 29 12.17 -0.50 9.66
N GLU A 30 13.25 0.03 9.10
CA GLU A 30 13.22 0.71 7.80
C GLU A 30 12.87 -0.27 6.66
N GLU A 31 13.46 -1.46 6.70
CA GLU A 31 13.18 -2.51 5.72
C GLU A 31 11.71 -2.99 5.81
N ALA A 32 11.22 -3.22 7.04
CA ALA A 32 9.83 -3.59 7.28
C ALA A 32 8.85 -2.52 6.81
N LEU A 33 9.15 -1.26 7.09
CA LEU A 33 8.35 -0.14 6.65
C LEU A 33 8.36 -0.06 5.12
N PHE A 34 9.53 -0.18 4.49
CA PHE A 34 9.66 -0.19 3.03
C PHE A 34 8.83 -1.32 2.40
N HIS A 35 8.94 -2.53 2.94
CA HIS A 35 8.16 -3.67 2.46
C HIS A 35 6.66 -3.42 2.62
N TYR A 36 6.24 -2.86 3.74
CA TYR A 36 4.84 -2.54 4.01
C TYR A 36 4.29 -1.49 3.03
N ILE A 37 5.01 -0.38 2.81
CA ILE A 37 4.52 0.71 1.96
C ILE A 37 4.55 0.37 0.46
N THR A 38 5.40 -0.57 0.04
CA THR A 38 5.52 -1.00 -1.37
C THR A 38 4.67 -2.22 -1.71
N SER A 39 4.28 -3.03 -0.71
CA SER A 39 3.42 -4.20 -0.90
C SER A 39 1.96 -3.83 -1.19
N LYS A 40 1.32 -4.58 -2.10
CA LYS A 40 -0.12 -4.42 -2.38
C LYS A 40 -0.93 -4.84 -1.17
N HIS A 41 -1.84 -3.97 -0.74
CA HIS A 41 -2.74 -4.30 0.35
C HIS A 41 -4.00 -5.01 -0.18
N TYR A 42 -4.43 -6.08 0.50
CA TYR A 42 -5.44 -7.03 0.00
C TYR A 42 -6.77 -6.37 -0.41
N TYR A 43 -7.23 -5.39 0.37
CA TYR A 43 -8.49 -4.71 0.05
C TYR A 43 -8.30 -3.65 -1.01
N THR A 44 -7.23 -2.86 -0.95
CA THR A 44 -7.07 -1.73 -1.86
C THR A 44 -6.50 -2.16 -3.20
N ILE A 45 -5.90 -3.35 -3.33
CA ILE A 45 -5.14 -3.89 -4.47
C ILE A 45 -3.94 -3.03 -4.92
N TYR A 46 -3.78 -1.85 -4.33
CA TYR A 46 -2.69 -0.92 -4.50
C TYR A 46 -1.82 -0.89 -3.23
N SER A 47 -0.55 -0.53 -3.38
CA SER A 47 0.33 -0.29 -2.25
C SER A 47 0.03 1.04 -1.57
N PRO A 48 0.30 1.19 -0.26
CA PRO A 48 0.15 2.46 0.44
C PRO A 48 0.90 3.62 -0.24
N PHE A 49 2.14 3.37 -0.70
CA PHE A 49 2.95 4.36 -1.41
C PHE A 49 2.28 4.83 -2.71
N PHE A 50 1.74 3.89 -3.50
CA PHE A 50 1.06 4.23 -4.75
C PHE A 50 -0.21 5.05 -4.52
N ILE A 51 -0.98 4.75 -3.47
CA ILE A 51 -2.19 5.52 -3.14
C ILE A 51 -1.84 6.97 -2.78
N MET A 52 -0.73 7.19 -2.06
CA MET A 52 -0.33 8.51 -1.58
C MET A 52 0.33 9.36 -2.67
N PHE A 53 1.19 8.75 -3.48
CA PHE A 53 2.02 9.48 -4.44
C PHE A 53 1.64 9.26 -5.91
N MET A 54 0.67 8.39 -6.19
CA MET A 54 0.22 8.06 -7.55
C MET A 54 1.35 7.59 -8.49
N ARG A 55 2.43 7.05 -7.92
CA ARG A 55 3.59 6.53 -8.64
C ARG A 55 4.09 5.25 -7.98
N GLN A 56 4.75 4.40 -8.75
CA GLN A 56 5.43 3.24 -8.18
C GLN A 56 6.65 3.71 -7.36
N PRO A 57 6.96 3.04 -6.24
CA PRO A 57 8.24 3.24 -5.56
C PRO A 57 9.37 2.92 -6.54
N VAL A 58 10.41 3.75 -6.57
CA VAL A 58 11.57 3.57 -7.43
C VAL A 58 12.78 3.37 -6.53
N LEU A 59 13.51 2.28 -6.73
CA LEU A 59 14.72 2.01 -5.98
C LEU A 59 15.89 2.88 -6.50
N PRO A 60 16.90 3.17 -5.65
CA PRO A 60 18.06 3.97 -6.07
C PRO A 60 18.81 3.41 -7.29
N ASN A 61 18.81 2.10 -7.48
CA ASN A 61 19.40 1.45 -8.66
C ASN A 61 18.53 1.57 -9.93
N GLU A 62 17.21 1.70 -9.78
CA GLU A 62 16.28 1.86 -10.90
C GLU A 62 16.25 3.29 -11.44
N SER A 63 16.55 4.29 -10.60
CA SER A 63 16.57 5.70 -11.02
C SER A 63 17.72 6.00 -11.99
N ALA A 64 18.87 5.35 -11.82
CA ALA A 64 20.04 5.53 -12.69
C ALA A 64 19.80 5.07 -14.13
N SER A 65 18.88 4.12 -14.35
CA SER A 65 18.58 3.55 -15.67
C SER A 65 17.56 4.38 -16.48
N LYS A 66 16.81 5.28 -15.84
CA LYS A 66 15.73 6.04 -16.50
C LYS A 66 16.17 7.35 -17.14
N ASN A 67 17.47 7.65 -17.16
CA ASN A 67 18.05 8.81 -17.84
C ASN A 67 18.18 8.59 -19.37
N THR A 68 17.24 7.88 -19.99
CA THR A 68 17.03 8.04 -21.43
C THR A 68 16.32 9.36 -21.60
N HIS A 69 17.06 10.41 -21.96
CA HIS A 69 16.49 11.61 -22.56
C HIS A 69 15.71 11.19 -23.80
N SER A 70 14.44 10.86 -23.62
CA SER A 70 13.51 10.76 -24.72
C SER A 70 13.41 12.16 -25.28
N ASN A 71 13.84 12.33 -26.53
CA ASN A 71 13.48 13.47 -27.37
C ASN A 71 11.96 13.45 -27.51
N HIS A 72 11.25 13.88 -26.48
CA HIS A 72 9.83 14.10 -26.52
C HIS A 72 9.65 15.55 -26.94
N ASP A 73 9.21 15.72 -28.18
CA ASP A 73 8.41 16.87 -28.61
C ASP A 73 7.51 17.28 -27.45
N GLU A 74 7.36 18.58 -27.20
CA GLU A 74 6.50 19.14 -26.16
C GLU A 74 5.11 18.48 -26.22
N GLN A 75 4.97 17.36 -25.51
CA GLN A 75 3.73 16.62 -25.43
C GLN A 75 2.76 17.51 -24.68
N ASP A 76 1.53 17.57 -25.15
CA ASP A 76 0.41 18.25 -24.48
C ASP A 76 0.34 17.83 -23.00
N ILE A 77 1.03 18.62 -22.17
CA ILE A 77 1.20 18.37 -20.74
C ILE A 77 -0.18 18.40 -20.08
N GLU A 78 -1.05 19.29 -20.56
CA GLU A 78 -2.41 19.43 -20.07
C GLU A 78 -3.25 18.18 -20.37
N GLY A 79 -3.14 17.64 -21.58
CA GLY A 79 -3.73 16.36 -21.96
C GLY A 79 -3.29 15.22 -21.04
N ALA A 80 -1.98 15.10 -20.78
CA ALA A 80 -1.41 14.09 -19.89
C ALA A 80 -1.88 14.26 -18.43
N VAL A 81 -1.90 15.50 -17.92
CA VAL A 81 -2.39 15.82 -16.56
C VAL A 81 -3.87 15.47 -16.42
N ASN A 82 -4.70 15.82 -17.40
CA ASN A 82 -6.13 15.50 -17.40
C ASN A 82 -6.39 13.99 -17.42
N GLN A 83 -5.58 13.21 -18.13
CA GLN A 83 -5.63 11.75 -18.07
C GLN A 83 -5.25 11.23 -16.67
N MET A 84 -4.21 11.78 -16.06
CA MET A 84 -3.78 11.40 -14.71
C MET A 84 -4.87 11.68 -13.66
N ILE A 85 -5.58 12.81 -13.75
CA ILE A 85 -6.72 13.14 -12.89
C ILE A 85 -7.83 12.10 -13.02
N LYS A 86 -8.20 11.72 -14.25
CA LYS A 86 -9.23 10.68 -14.49
C LYS A 86 -8.83 9.32 -13.90
N ILE A 87 -7.55 8.95 -14.04
CA ILE A 87 -7.02 7.71 -13.47
C ILE A 87 -7.07 7.75 -11.93
N LYS A 88 -6.66 8.87 -11.31
CA LYS A 88 -6.74 9.10 -9.87
C LYS A 88 -8.16 8.94 -9.34
N ASP A 89 -9.15 9.52 -10.00
CA ASP A 89 -10.55 9.43 -9.59
C ASP A 89 -11.07 8.00 -9.64
N LYS A 90 -10.70 7.25 -10.69
CA LYS A 90 -11.07 5.84 -10.82
C LYS A 90 -10.45 5.01 -9.69
N ILE A 91 -9.15 5.15 -9.45
CA ILE A 91 -8.44 4.45 -8.37
C ILE A 91 -9.08 4.77 -7.01
N SER A 92 -9.38 6.04 -6.75
CA SER A 92 -9.99 6.46 -5.48
C SER A 92 -11.35 5.81 -5.26
N LYS A 93 -12.19 5.75 -6.31
CA LYS A 93 -13.50 5.06 -6.26
C LYS A 93 -13.34 3.57 -5.98
N ASP A 94 -12.39 2.91 -6.63
CA ASP A 94 -12.13 1.47 -6.45
C ASP A 94 -11.62 1.15 -5.04
N VAL A 95 -10.67 1.95 -4.53
CA VAL A 95 -10.17 1.85 -3.15
C VAL A 95 -11.31 1.96 -2.16
N LEU A 96 -12.14 2.99 -2.27
CA LEU A 96 -13.29 3.20 -1.36
C LEU A 96 -14.29 2.04 -1.43
N LYS A 97 -14.60 1.56 -2.63
CA LYS A 97 -15.51 0.42 -2.84
C LYS A 97 -14.96 -0.84 -2.16
N ASN A 98 -13.68 -1.13 -2.34
CA ASN A 98 -13.10 -2.36 -1.82
C ASN A 98 -12.89 -2.32 -0.30
N VAL A 99 -12.51 -1.17 0.27
CA VAL A 99 -12.42 -0.98 1.73
C VAL A 99 -13.79 -1.17 2.38
N LYS A 100 -14.88 -0.63 1.79
CA LYS A 100 -16.25 -0.86 2.28
C LYS A 100 -16.63 -2.34 2.23
N LYS A 101 -16.33 -3.03 1.12
CA LYS A 101 -16.57 -4.48 0.99
C LYS A 101 -15.77 -5.30 2.01
N GLY A 102 -14.52 -4.93 2.26
CA GLY A 102 -13.67 -5.57 3.27
C GLY A 102 -14.19 -5.39 4.68
N SER A 103 -14.49 -4.15 5.05
CA SER A 103 -15.01 -3.78 6.38
C SER A 103 -16.34 -4.47 6.71
N THR A 104 -17.26 -4.54 5.75
CA THR A 104 -18.55 -5.25 5.93
C THR A 104 -18.36 -6.75 6.14
N LYS A 105 -17.46 -7.40 5.38
CA LYS A 105 -17.11 -8.82 5.59
C LYS A 105 -16.49 -9.06 6.97
N ALA A 106 -15.58 -8.19 7.41
CA ALA A 106 -14.96 -8.28 8.73
C ALA A 106 -15.99 -8.16 9.87
N LYS A 107 -16.88 -7.16 9.81
CA LYS A 107 -17.98 -6.99 10.79
C LYS A 107 -18.90 -8.21 10.86
N ARG A 108 -19.26 -8.80 9.71
CA ARG A 108 -20.10 -10.02 9.67
C ARG A 108 -19.42 -11.21 10.34
N LYS A 109 -18.11 -11.39 10.15
CA LYS A 109 -17.35 -12.46 10.82
C LYS A 109 -17.32 -12.27 12.33
N LEU A 110 -17.12 -11.04 12.79
CA LEU A 110 -17.09 -10.72 14.22
C LEU A 110 -18.44 -10.99 14.90
N SER A 111 -19.53 -10.53 14.30
CA SER A 111 -20.90 -10.76 14.80
C SER A 111 -21.28 -12.24 14.91
N ARG A 112 -20.82 -13.09 13.99
CA ARG A 112 -21.02 -14.55 14.08
C ARG A 112 -20.24 -15.18 15.22
N LYS A 113 -19.01 -14.72 15.48
CA LYS A 113 -18.15 -15.23 16.56
C LYS A 113 -18.71 -14.88 17.95
N THR A 114 -19.30 -13.70 18.10
CA THR A 114 -19.98 -13.30 19.35
C THR A 114 -21.28 -14.04 19.63
N GLN A 115 -21.96 -14.57 18.60
CA GLN A 115 -23.21 -15.35 18.76
C GLN A 115 -22.97 -16.84 19.02
N SER A 116 -21.79 -17.37 18.67
CA SER A 116 -21.44 -18.79 18.83
C SER A 116 -20.69 -19.10 20.14
N GLY A 117 -20.28 -18.08 20.89
CA GLY A 117 -19.50 -18.20 22.13
C GLY A 117 -20.23 -17.72 23.37
N GLY A 118 -21.56 -17.61 23.31
CA GLY A 118 -22.45 -17.31 24.43
C GLY A 118 -23.34 -18.50 24.74
#